data_AF-A5KV07-F1
#
_entry.id   AF-A5KV07-F1
#
_cell.length_a   1.000
_cell.length_b   1.000
_cell.length_c   1.000
_cell.angle_alpha   90.00
_cell.angle_beta   90.00
_cell.angle_gamma   90.00
#
_symmetry.space_group_name_H-M   'P 1'
#
loop_
_entity.id
_entity.type
_entity.pdbx_description
1 polymer ?
#
loop_
_entity_poly.entity_id
_entity_poly.type
_entity_poly.pdbx_seq_one_letter_code
_entity_poly.pdbx_strand_id
1 'polypeptide(L)'
;MAVVDKKEVELFAELLSYIDGEIYTLLRSAKIPNDILTSNDHYDYLPETTIKNVVKIMGESASREEFSLFMWSFCKQTYVPRFVAKLNQQDSLKSALDQFGEQLKLVFNGAHVYTEHAGGKWWFVREKPFTNAPWFKFAELFSVIFINELISVLTQGRWKPSEVGIQSDDLECFQSLPQMGSAQFFTHRPVTAFEIPEAIMLEPIILPKAPPLFLNLPLLCLALS
;
A
#
# COMPACT_ATOMS: atom_id res chain seq x y z
N MET A 1 -12.91 6.75 16.42
CA MET A 1 -12.48 5.39 16.06
C MET A 1 -12.39 5.33 14.56
N ALA A 2 -11.23 5.04 13.98
CA ALA A 2 -11.09 4.96 12.52
C ALA A 2 -11.81 3.70 12.00
N VAL A 3 -12.51 3.84 10.88
CA VAL A 3 -13.29 2.79 10.23
C VAL A 3 -12.87 2.62 8.79
N VAL A 4 -13.27 1.50 8.21
CA VAL A 4 -12.83 0.97 6.93
C VAL A 4 -14.03 0.43 6.19
N ASP A 5 -14.13 0.70 4.89
CA ASP A 5 -15.14 0.07 4.04
C ASP A 5 -14.96 -1.44 3.99
N LYS A 6 -16.07 -2.14 4.15
CA LYS A 6 -16.15 -3.59 4.15
C LYS A 6 -15.39 -4.25 3.00
N LYS A 7 -15.44 -3.69 1.80
CA LYS A 7 -14.84 -4.30 0.60
C LYS A 7 -13.32 -4.40 0.66
N GLU A 8 -12.69 -3.62 1.53
CA GLU A 8 -11.25 -3.74 1.79
C GLU A 8 -10.94 -4.77 2.83
N VAL A 9 -11.79 -4.87 3.85
CA VAL A 9 -11.66 -5.96 4.79
C VAL A 9 -11.87 -7.28 4.08
N GLU A 10 -12.80 -7.37 3.12
CA GLU A 10 -12.96 -8.52 2.22
C GLU A 10 -11.67 -8.80 1.44
N LEU A 11 -11.12 -7.79 0.76
CA LEU A 11 -9.90 -7.94 -0.03
C LEU A 11 -8.70 -8.41 0.81
N PHE A 12 -8.52 -7.85 2.01
CA PHE A 12 -7.47 -8.28 2.93
C PHE A 12 -7.78 -9.63 3.58
N ALA A 13 -9.05 -9.94 3.85
CA ALA A 13 -9.46 -11.25 4.35
C ALA A 13 -9.21 -12.36 3.33
N GLU A 14 -9.36 -12.09 2.03
CA GLU A 14 -8.97 -13.02 0.96
C GLU A 14 -7.48 -13.37 1.07
N LEU A 15 -6.63 -12.45 1.53
CA LEU A 15 -5.19 -12.74 1.73
C LEU A 15 -4.94 -13.79 2.82
N LEU A 16 -5.83 -13.89 3.82
CA LEU A 16 -5.74 -14.93 4.85
C LEU A 16 -5.96 -16.33 4.29
N SER A 17 -6.60 -16.47 3.11
CA SER A 17 -6.78 -17.79 2.47
C SER A 17 -5.47 -18.38 1.95
N TYR A 18 -4.41 -17.57 1.84
CA TYR A 18 -3.07 -17.99 1.42
C TYR A 18 -2.16 -18.36 2.58
N ILE A 19 -2.64 -18.27 3.82
CA ILE A 19 -1.93 -18.72 5.02
C ILE A 19 -2.37 -20.13 5.35
N ASP A 20 -1.42 -20.98 5.76
CA ASP A 20 -1.74 -22.31 6.28
C ASP A 20 -2.61 -22.19 7.54
N GLY A 21 -3.89 -22.55 7.42
CA GLY A 21 -4.83 -22.55 8.52
C GLY A 21 -6.30 -22.52 8.09
N GLU A 22 -7.18 -22.80 9.04
CA GLU A 22 -8.63 -22.69 8.83
C GLU A 22 -9.03 -21.21 8.75
N ILE A 23 -9.56 -20.77 7.60
CA ILE A 23 -9.90 -19.37 7.32
C ILE A 23 -10.79 -18.73 8.41
N TYR A 24 -11.77 -19.46 8.94
CA TYR A 24 -12.65 -18.96 10.01
C TYR A 24 -11.94 -18.76 11.36
N THR A 25 -10.82 -19.46 11.57
CA THR A 25 -9.96 -19.25 12.75
C THR A 25 -9.11 -18.00 12.55
N LEU A 26 -8.58 -17.78 11.35
CA LEU A 26 -7.82 -16.58 11.00
C LEU A 26 -8.70 -15.32 11.04
N LEU A 27 -9.93 -15.38 10.51
CA LEU A 27 -10.92 -14.29 10.59
C LEU A 27 -11.23 -13.91 12.04
N ARG A 28 -11.53 -14.89 12.90
CA ARG A 28 -11.74 -14.64 14.34
C ARG A 28 -10.52 -14.03 15.01
N SER A 29 -9.33 -14.51 14.68
CA SER A 29 -8.07 -13.97 15.21
C SER A 29 -7.84 -12.53 14.76
N ALA A 30 -8.25 -12.20 13.53
CA ALA A 30 -8.24 -10.85 13.00
C ALA A 30 -9.36 -9.94 13.55
N LYS A 31 -10.30 -10.51 14.32
CA LYS A 31 -11.55 -9.86 14.77
C LYS A 31 -12.44 -9.43 13.59
N ILE A 32 -12.42 -10.21 12.52
CA ILE A 32 -13.28 -10.04 11.34
C ILE A 32 -14.50 -10.96 11.48
N PRO A 33 -15.72 -10.50 11.17
CA PRO A 33 -16.89 -11.36 11.14
C PRO A 33 -16.70 -12.54 10.18
N ASN A 34 -17.15 -13.74 10.58
CA ASN A 34 -16.99 -14.95 9.77
C ASN A 34 -17.81 -14.93 8.48
N ASP A 35 -18.82 -14.07 8.41
CA ASP A 35 -19.68 -13.87 7.25
C ASP A 35 -19.16 -12.77 6.30
N ILE A 36 -17.96 -12.23 6.52
CA ILE A 36 -17.39 -11.15 5.69
C ILE A 36 -17.33 -11.50 4.20
N LEU A 37 -17.08 -12.77 3.84
CA LEU A 37 -16.97 -13.21 2.45
C LEU A 37 -18.30 -13.71 1.86
N THR A 38 -19.38 -13.77 2.65
CA THR A 38 -20.64 -14.44 2.26
C THR A 38 -21.89 -13.59 2.49
N SER A 39 -21.85 -12.61 3.39
CA SER A 39 -22.96 -11.70 3.67
C SER A 39 -22.82 -10.43 2.84
N ASN A 40 -23.89 -10.00 2.17
CA ASN A 40 -23.91 -8.72 1.44
C ASN A 40 -24.45 -7.55 2.29
N ASP A 41 -25.30 -7.80 3.29
CA ASP A 41 -26.22 -6.76 3.78
C ASP A 41 -26.11 -6.39 5.28
N HIS A 42 -25.09 -6.87 6.01
CA HIS A 42 -25.04 -6.71 7.48
C HIS A 42 -24.31 -5.44 7.98
N TYR A 43 -23.36 -4.91 7.22
CA TYR A 43 -22.55 -3.74 7.59
C TYR A 43 -21.77 -3.21 6.39
N ASP A 44 -21.57 -1.90 6.33
CA ASP A 44 -20.77 -1.23 5.28
C ASP A 44 -19.34 -0.92 5.73
N TYR A 45 -19.11 -0.86 7.05
CA TYR A 45 -17.83 -0.46 7.63
C TYR A 45 -17.42 -1.35 8.81
N LEU A 46 -16.10 -1.53 8.98
CA LEU A 46 -15.50 -2.23 10.12
C LEU A 46 -14.41 -1.36 10.77
N PRO A 47 -14.02 -1.64 12.03
CA PRO A 47 -12.90 -0.95 12.66
C PRO A 47 -11.59 -1.18 11.91
N GLU A 48 -10.79 -0.13 11.71
CA GLU A 48 -9.45 -0.20 11.07
C GLU A 48 -8.52 -1.26 11.67
N THR A 49 -8.73 -1.60 12.95
CA THR A 49 -8.00 -2.67 13.63
C THR A 49 -8.13 -4.02 12.94
N THR A 50 -9.20 -4.28 12.18
CA THR A 50 -9.36 -5.55 11.44
C THR A 50 -8.23 -5.75 10.44
N ILE A 51 -7.93 -4.74 9.62
CA ILE A 51 -6.86 -4.82 8.61
C ILE A 51 -5.49 -4.86 9.29
N LYS A 52 -5.29 -4.06 10.35
CA LYS A 52 -4.06 -4.12 11.16
C LYS A 52 -3.81 -5.53 11.69
N ASN A 53 -4.85 -6.22 12.14
CA ASN A 53 -4.73 -7.59 12.62
C ASN A 53 -4.46 -8.58 11.48
N VAL A 54 -5.08 -8.41 10.29
CA VAL A 54 -4.75 -9.23 9.12
C VAL A 54 -3.27 -9.10 8.78
N VAL A 55 -2.79 -7.88 8.58
CA VAL A 55 -1.38 -7.59 8.24
C VAL A 55 -0.43 -8.16 9.29
N LYS A 56 -0.79 -8.05 10.57
CA LYS A 56 -0.04 -8.67 11.67
C LYS A 56 0.00 -10.20 11.55
N ILE A 57 -1.16 -10.85 11.41
CA ILE A 57 -1.26 -12.31 11.31
C ILE A 57 -0.44 -12.81 10.12
N MET A 58 -0.59 -12.17 8.95
CA MET A 58 0.18 -12.47 7.75
C MET A 58 1.69 -12.36 7.97
N GLY A 59 2.13 -11.27 8.62
CA GLY A 59 3.53 -11.01 8.89
C GLY A 59 4.13 -11.96 9.92
N GLU A 60 3.32 -12.47 10.85
CA GLU A 60 3.73 -13.43 11.88
C GLU A 60 3.62 -14.90 11.42
N SER A 61 2.81 -15.19 10.40
CA SER A 61 2.55 -16.57 9.92
C SER A 61 3.49 -17.05 8.82
N ALA A 62 4.32 -16.18 8.26
CA ALA A 62 5.22 -16.48 7.15
C ALA A 62 6.64 -15.99 7.47
N SER A 63 7.64 -16.51 6.76
CA SER A 63 8.94 -15.84 6.75
C SER A 63 8.78 -14.44 6.16
N ARG A 64 9.70 -13.55 6.52
CA ARG A 64 9.73 -12.18 6.03
C ARG A 64 9.79 -12.13 4.51
N GLU A 65 10.57 -13.01 3.90
CA GLU A 65 10.76 -13.11 2.46
C GLU A 65 9.47 -13.57 1.76
N GLU A 66 8.78 -14.57 2.32
CA GLU A 66 7.48 -15.03 1.82
C GLU A 66 6.41 -13.93 1.91
N PHE A 67 6.32 -13.25 3.07
CA PHE A 67 5.40 -12.12 3.23
C PHE A 67 5.68 -11.02 2.20
N SER A 68 6.95 -10.66 2.01
CA SER A 68 7.36 -9.61 1.07
C SER A 68 7.03 -9.96 -0.37
N LEU A 69 7.31 -11.20 -0.79
CA LEU A 69 6.99 -11.69 -2.13
C LEU A 69 5.48 -11.76 -2.36
N PHE A 70 4.73 -12.22 -1.37
CA PHE A 70 3.28 -12.27 -1.43
C PHE A 70 2.69 -10.86 -1.58
N MET A 71 3.10 -9.91 -0.72
CA MET A 71 2.63 -8.53 -0.79
C MET A 71 3.02 -7.85 -2.09
N TRP A 72 4.21 -8.12 -2.61
CA TRP A 72 4.63 -7.64 -3.93
C TRP A 72 3.75 -8.19 -5.04
N SER A 73 3.46 -9.49 -5.04
CA SER A 73 2.56 -10.12 -6.00
C SER A 73 1.15 -9.52 -5.93
N PHE A 74 0.60 -9.38 -4.72
CA PHE A 74 -0.71 -8.77 -4.48
C PHE A 74 -0.76 -7.32 -4.98
N CYS A 75 0.27 -6.52 -4.69
CA CYS A 75 0.36 -5.14 -5.16
C CYS A 75 0.35 -5.06 -6.68
N LYS A 76 1.20 -5.87 -7.32
CA LYS A 76 1.39 -5.89 -8.77
C LYS A 76 0.16 -6.38 -9.53
N GLN A 77 -0.51 -7.42 -9.03
CA GLN A 77 -1.58 -8.11 -9.77
C GLN A 77 -2.97 -7.56 -9.46
N THR A 78 -3.18 -7.07 -8.24
CA THR A 78 -4.53 -6.73 -7.75
C THR A 78 -4.59 -5.29 -7.31
N TYR A 79 -3.70 -4.87 -6.42
CA TYR A 79 -3.90 -3.63 -5.66
C TYR A 79 -3.59 -2.36 -6.47
N VAL A 80 -2.41 -2.26 -7.08
CA VAL A 80 -2.01 -1.12 -7.92
C VAL A 80 -2.88 -1.01 -9.18
N PRO A 81 -3.19 -2.10 -9.93
CA PRO A 81 -4.05 -2.01 -11.10
C PRO A 81 -5.44 -1.44 -10.82
N ARG A 82 -6.04 -1.78 -9.67
CA ARG A 82 -7.31 -1.18 -9.24
C ARG A 82 -7.19 0.34 -9.14
N PHE A 83 -6.13 0.83 -8.49
CA PHE A 83 -5.93 2.27 -8.31
C PHE A 83 -5.79 2.97 -9.66
N VAL A 84 -4.89 2.44 -10.49
CA VAL A 84 -4.56 3.01 -11.79
C VAL A 84 -5.78 3.07 -12.70
N ALA A 85 -6.70 2.11 -12.61
CA ALA A 85 -7.96 2.11 -13.37
C ALA A 85 -8.92 3.27 -13.03
N LYS A 86 -8.72 3.95 -11.90
CA LYS A 86 -9.55 5.11 -11.47
C LYS A 86 -8.92 6.46 -11.75
N LEU A 87 -7.67 6.47 -12.21
CA LEU A 87 -7.04 7.70 -12.67
C LEU A 87 -7.76 8.19 -13.91
N ASN A 88 -8.18 9.45 -13.88
CA ASN A 88 -9.00 10.05 -14.93
C ASN A 88 -8.23 11.14 -15.72
N GLN A 89 -6.99 11.44 -15.33
CA GLN A 89 -6.15 12.48 -15.92
C GLN A 89 -4.84 11.89 -16.46
N GLN A 90 -4.41 12.40 -17.61
CA GLN A 90 -3.15 12.05 -18.30
C GLN A 90 -2.23 13.27 -18.37
N ASP A 91 -2.04 13.96 -17.24
CA ASP A 91 -1.27 15.20 -17.22
C ASP A 91 0.19 14.90 -16.90
N SER A 92 0.52 14.67 -15.62
CA SER A 92 1.87 14.36 -15.16
C SER A 92 1.86 13.30 -14.07
N LEU A 93 3.01 12.69 -13.79
CA LEU A 93 3.16 11.78 -12.66
C LEU A 93 2.75 12.47 -11.35
N LYS A 94 3.20 13.72 -11.15
CA LYS A 94 2.80 14.53 -9.99
C LYS A 94 1.29 14.61 -9.83
N SER A 95 0.57 14.94 -10.90
CA SER A 95 -0.90 15.08 -10.86
C SER A 95 -1.59 13.76 -10.50
N ALA A 96 -1.09 12.63 -11.02
CA ALA A 96 -1.60 11.31 -10.67
C ALA A 96 -1.34 10.92 -9.20
N LEU A 97 -0.15 11.25 -8.68
CA LEU A 97 0.21 11.03 -7.28
C LEU A 97 -0.56 11.95 -6.32
N ASP A 98 -0.83 13.18 -6.71
CA ASP A 98 -1.68 14.10 -5.95
C ASP A 98 -3.14 13.60 -5.96
N GLN A 99 -3.65 13.15 -7.10
CA GLN A 99 -4.96 12.52 -7.20
C GLN A 99 -5.05 11.25 -6.33
N PHE A 100 -4.00 10.43 -6.28
CA PHE A 100 -3.90 9.30 -5.35
C PHE A 100 -4.07 9.77 -3.90
N GLY A 101 -3.31 10.78 -3.49
CA GLY A 101 -3.35 11.34 -2.14
C GLY A 101 -4.75 11.85 -1.76
N GLU A 102 -5.43 12.56 -2.67
CA GLU A 102 -6.79 13.03 -2.43
C GLU A 102 -7.82 11.89 -2.35
N GLN A 103 -7.74 10.89 -3.24
CA GLN A 103 -8.61 9.72 -3.17
C GLN A 103 -8.41 8.94 -1.86
N LEU A 104 -7.17 8.86 -1.37
CA LEU A 104 -6.85 8.22 -0.10
C LEU A 104 -7.49 8.95 1.10
N LYS A 105 -7.50 10.29 1.09
CA LYS A 105 -8.10 11.10 2.17
C LYS A 105 -9.60 10.92 2.31
N LEU A 106 -10.31 10.67 1.21
CA LEU A 106 -11.77 10.42 1.22
C LEU A 106 -12.14 9.11 1.91
N VAL A 107 -11.16 8.23 2.03
CA VAL A 107 -11.29 6.85 2.45
C VAL A 107 -10.74 6.64 3.86
N PHE A 108 -9.70 7.39 4.22
CA PHE A 108 -8.91 7.14 5.41
C PHE A 108 -8.34 8.43 6.03
N ASN A 109 -8.25 8.45 7.36
CA ASN A 109 -7.85 9.64 8.12
C ASN A 109 -6.53 9.50 8.92
N GLY A 110 -5.88 8.34 8.93
CA GLY A 110 -4.70 8.08 9.77
C GLY A 110 -3.35 8.10 9.07
N ALA A 111 -3.32 8.32 7.75
CA ALA A 111 -2.12 8.40 6.94
C ALA A 111 -2.34 9.41 5.82
N HIS A 112 -1.35 10.27 5.62
CA HIS A 112 -1.38 11.31 4.62
C HIS A 112 -0.33 11.00 3.56
N VAL A 113 -0.75 11.00 2.29
CA VAL A 113 0.15 10.78 1.17
C VAL A 113 0.11 12.01 0.27
N TYR A 114 1.27 12.54 -0.08
CA TYR A 114 1.40 13.79 -0.83
C TYR A 114 2.73 13.87 -1.59
N THR A 115 2.78 14.77 -2.57
CA THR A 115 4.02 15.15 -3.23
C THR A 115 4.61 16.40 -2.56
N GLU A 116 5.93 16.44 -2.38
CA GLU A 116 6.64 17.55 -1.77
C GLU A 116 7.93 17.84 -2.54
N HIS A 117 8.25 19.12 -2.76
CA HIS A 117 9.53 19.53 -3.30
C HIS A 117 10.41 20.12 -2.19
N ALA A 118 11.46 19.40 -1.82
CA ALA A 118 12.34 19.77 -0.71
C ALA A 118 13.79 19.38 -1.02
N GLY A 119 14.74 20.27 -0.68
CA GLY A 119 16.17 20.03 -0.92
C GLY A 119 16.54 19.91 -2.40
N GLY A 120 15.78 20.54 -3.30
CA GLY A 120 15.99 20.47 -4.76
C GLY A 120 15.57 19.14 -5.40
N LYS A 121 14.78 18.33 -4.68
CA LYS A 121 14.25 17.05 -5.18
C LYS A 121 12.75 16.97 -4.93
N TRP A 122 12.08 16.16 -5.74
CA TRP A 122 10.70 15.78 -5.50
C TRP A 122 10.64 14.50 -4.67
N TRP A 123 9.72 14.49 -3.72
CA TRP A 123 9.45 13.39 -2.82
C TRP A 123 7.98 13.01 -2.93
N PHE A 124 7.73 11.72 -3.00
CA PHE A 124 6.41 11.18 -2.71
C PHE A 124 6.42 10.64 -1.28
N VAL A 125 5.66 11.31 -0.42
CA VAL A 125 5.73 11.17 1.03
C VAL A 125 4.49 10.47 1.53
N ARG A 126 4.69 9.49 2.40
CA ARG A 126 3.67 8.88 3.24
C ARG A 126 3.98 9.22 4.70
N GLU A 127 3.16 10.09 5.25
CA GLU A 127 3.22 10.50 6.65
C GLU A 127 2.26 9.67 7.48
N LYS A 128 2.81 9.03 8.51
CA LYS A 128 2.06 8.30 9.51
C LYS A 128 2.83 8.34 10.83
N PRO A 129 2.17 8.65 11.97
CA PRO A 129 2.81 8.59 13.27
C PRO A 129 3.42 7.22 13.55
N PHE A 130 4.71 7.22 13.89
CA PHE A 130 5.43 6.03 14.30
C PHE A 130 4.82 5.40 15.57
N THR A 131 4.82 4.07 15.62
CA THR A 131 4.46 3.33 16.83
C THR A 131 5.22 2.01 16.90
N ASN A 132 5.60 1.58 18.10
CA ASN A 132 6.25 0.29 18.38
C ASN A 132 5.28 -0.90 18.33
N ALA A 133 4.14 -0.76 17.64
CA ALA A 133 3.17 -1.83 17.56
C ALA A 133 3.62 -2.87 16.53
N PRO A 134 3.48 -4.19 16.78
CA PRO A 134 3.97 -5.23 15.87
C PRO A 134 3.50 -5.10 14.42
N TRP A 135 2.26 -4.64 14.21
CA TRP A 135 1.70 -4.43 12.87
C TRP A 135 2.37 -3.31 12.09
N PHE A 136 3.02 -2.35 12.75
CA PHE A 136 3.55 -1.14 12.11
C PHE A 136 4.65 -1.45 11.11
N LYS A 137 5.57 -2.35 11.47
CA LYS A 137 6.66 -2.77 10.59
C LYS A 137 6.14 -3.40 9.29
N PHE A 138 5.16 -4.30 9.41
CA PHE A 138 4.53 -4.94 8.25
C PHE A 138 3.71 -3.95 7.41
N ALA A 139 3.07 -2.97 8.05
CA ALA A 139 2.36 -1.90 7.34
C ALA A 139 3.32 -0.97 6.59
N GLU A 140 4.46 -0.60 7.19
CA GLU A 140 5.49 0.17 6.49
C GLU A 140 6.11 -0.64 5.34
N LEU A 141 6.38 -1.92 5.55
CA LEU A 141 6.89 -2.81 4.49
C LEU A 141 5.92 -2.88 3.30
N PHE A 142 4.63 -3.09 3.56
CA PHE A 142 3.62 -3.01 2.50
C PHE A 142 3.63 -1.64 1.83
N SER A 143 3.70 -0.55 2.60
CA SER A 143 3.67 0.82 2.07
C SER A 143 4.80 1.03 1.07
N VAL A 144 6.01 0.58 1.39
CA VAL A 144 7.18 0.66 0.51
C VAL A 144 6.95 -0.17 -0.76
N ILE A 145 6.48 -1.41 -0.63
CA ILE A 145 6.18 -2.29 -1.78
C ILE A 145 5.14 -1.63 -2.70
N PHE A 146 4.06 -1.12 -2.12
CA PHE A 146 2.98 -0.48 -2.85
C PHE A 146 3.45 0.77 -3.59
N ILE A 147 4.13 1.70 -2.90
CA ILE A 147 4.59 2.96 -3.50
C ILE A 147 5.59 2.68 -4.63
N ASN A 148 6.53 1.77 -4.42
CA ASN A 148 7.49 1.37 -5.44
C ASN A 148 6.80 0.81 -6.68
N GLU A 149 5.83 -0.09 -6.52
CA GLU A 149 5.08 -0.65 -7.64
C GLU A 149 4.20 0.40 -8.33
N LEU A 150 3.55 1.28 -7.57
CA LEU A 150 2.72 2.37 -8.09
C LEU A 150 3.53 3.28 -9.01
N ILE A 151 4.66 3.82 -8.54
CA ILE A 151 5.50 4.73 -9.33
C ILE A 151 6.08 3.99 -10.54
N SER A 152 6.52 2.74 -10.36
CA SER A 152 7.01 1.91 -11.46
C SER A 152 5.96 1.73 -12.56
N VAL A 153 4.70 1.42 -12.21
CA VAL A 153 3.60 1.26 -13.17
C VAL A 153 3.28 2.58 -13.87
N LEU A 154 3.13 3.68 -13.13
CA LEU A 154 2.79 5.00 -13.69
C LEU A 154 3.88 5.53 -14.63
N THR A 155 5.13 5.17 -14.39
CA THR A 155 6.29 5.58 -15.21
C THR A 155 6.69 4.55 -16.26
N GLN A 156 5.97 3.43 -16.37
CA GLN A 156 6.30 2.30 -17.24
C GLN A 156 7.71 1.74 -17.01
N GLY A 157 8.15 1.74 -15.75
CA GLY A 157 9.43 1.21 -15.31
C GLY A 157 10.63 2.13 -15.58
N ARG A 158 10.40 3.35 -16.10
CA ARG A 158 11.46 4.35 -16.34
C ARG A 158 12.02 4.91 -15.02
N TRP A 159 11.18 5.01 -13.99
CA TRP A 159 11.64 5.28 -12.64
C TRP A 159 12.18 4.01 -11.97
N LYS A 160 13.26 4.19 -11.23
CA LYS A 160 13.83 3.21 -10.30
C LYS A 160 14.13 3.90 -8.98
N PRO A 161 13.92 3.22 -7.84
CA PRO A 161 14.20 3.82 -6.54
C PRO A 161 15.70 4.11 -6.40
N SER A 162 16.00 5.37 -6.10
CA SER A 162 17.33 5.94 -5.91
C SER A 162 17.58 6.24 -4.42
N GLU A 163 16.65 6.97 -3.81
CA GLU A 163 16.68 7.40 -2.42
C GLU A 163 15.32 7.15 -1.77
N VAL A 164 15.34 6.47 -0.61
CA VAL A 164 14.13 6.06 0.11
C VAL A 164 14.29 6.35 1.60
N GLY A 165 13.40 7.16 2.15
CA GLY A 165 13.27 7.36 3.59
C GLY A 165 12.32 6.33 4.20
N ILE A 166 12.71 5.71 5.30
CA ILE A 166 11.87 4.81 6.10
C ILE A 166 11.93 5.20 7.59
N GLN A 167 10.86 4.92 8.32
CA GLN A 167 10.76 5.13 9.76
C GLN A 167 11.43 3.99 10.53
N SER A 168 11.27 2.74 10.04
CA SER A 168 11.92 1.56 10.57
C SER A 168 13.46 1.68 10.59
N ASP A 169 14.06 1.00 11.57
CA ASP A 169 15.50 0.81 11.71
C ASP A 169 16.02 -0.42 10.95
N ASP A 170 15.15 -1.41 10.71
CA ASP A 170 15.46 -2.64 9.96
C ASP A 170 15.65 -2.38 8.46
N LEU A 171 16.84 -1.89 8.08
CA LEU A 171 17.24 -1.61 6.71
C LEU A 171 17.19 -2.84 5.80
N GLU A 172 17.70 -3.98 6.28
CA GLU A 172 17.87 -5.20 5.47
C GLU A 172 16.53 -5.71 4.93
N CYS A 173 15.47 -5.57 5.74
CA CYS A 173 14.10 -5.89 5.33
C CYS A 173 13.64 -5.16 4.07
N PHE A 174 14.09 -3.93 3.84
CA PHE A 174 13.67 -3.14 2.68
C PHE A 174 14.62 -3.27 1.50
N GLN A 175 15.93 -3.44 1.75
CA GLN A 175 16.92 -3.63 0.69
C GLN A 175 16.74 -4.97 -0.04
N SER A 176 16.24 -5.99 0.66
CA SER A 176 15.93 -7.31 0.09
C SER A 176 14.69 -7.33 -0.81
N LEU A 177 13.90 -6.25 -0.84
CA LEU A 177 12.72 -6.16 -1.70
C LEU A 177 13.09 -6.12 -3.19
N PRO A 178 12.24 -6.68 -4.07
CA PRO A 178 12.43 -6.58 -5.51
C PRO A 178 12.61 -5.13 -5.97
N GLN A 179 13.64 -4.88 -6.78
CA GLN A 179 13.98 -3.58 -7.37
C GLN A 179 14.51 -2.51 -6.38
N MET A 180 14.65 -2.83 -5.09
CA MET A 180 15.09 -1.87 -4.05
C MET A 180 16.58 -1.99 -3.69
N GLY A 181 17.25 -3.07 -4.10
CA GLY A 181 18.62 -3.37 -3.65
C GLY A 181 19.70 -2.34 -4.04
N SER A 182 19.45 -1.49 -5.04
CA SER A 182 20.34 -0.40 -5.44
C SER A 182 20.01 0.95 -4.82
N ALA A 183 18.89 1.06 -4.11
CA ALA A 183 18.44 2.32 -3.51
C ALA A 183 19.24 2.63 -2.24
N GLN A 184 19.58 3.90 -2.06
CA GLN A 184 20.07 4.42 -0.79
C GLN A 184 18.90 4.62 0.16
N PHE A 185 18.95 3.97 1.31
CA PHE A 185 17.95 4.11 2.34
C PHE A 185 18.41 5.05 3.46
N PHE A 186 17.49 5.88 3.93
CA PHE A 186 17.65 6.68 5.14
C PHE A 186 16.66 6.15 6.19
N THR A 187 17.17 5.62 7.30
CA THR A 187 16.34 5.07 8.39
C THR A 187 16.00 6.12 9.43
N HIS A 188 15.11 5.79 10.38
CA HIS A 188 14.69 6.68 11.47
C HIS A 188 14.15 8.04 11.00
N ARG A 189 13.54 8.06 9.82
CA ARG A 189 12.90 9.25 9.29
C ARG A 189 11.53 9.44 9.97
N PRO A 190 11.01 10.67 10.04
CA PRO A 190 9.67 10.91 10.56
C PRO A 190 8.55 10.43 9.61
N VAL A 191 8.91 10.12 8.37
CA VAL A 191 7.99 9.73 7.29
C VAL A 191 8.64 8.67 6.41
N THR A 192 7.82 7.91 5.69
CA THR A 192 8.28 7.06 4.58
C THR A 192 8.25 7.90 3.30
N ALA A 193 9.32 7.96 2.52
CA ALA A 193 9.38 8.84 1.34
C ALA A 193 10.22 8.24 0.22
N PHE A 194 9.84 8.54 -1.03
CA PHE A 194 10.56 8.12 -2.23
C PHE A 194 10.97 9.34 -3.04
N GLU A 195 12.26 9.40 -3.39
CA GLU A 195 12.75 10.42 -4.32
C GLU A 195 12.27 10.11 -5.74
N ILE A 196 11.88 11.18 -6.44
CA ILE A 196 11.48 11.13 -7.84
C ILE A 196 12.21 12.27 -8.55
N PRO A 197 13.03 11.99 -9.58
CA PRO A 197 13.68 13.05 -10.35
C PRO A 197 12.63 13.98 -10.99
N GLU A 198 12.91 15.28 -11.01
CA GLU A 198 11.96 16.28 -11.55
C GLU A 198 11.52 15.96 -12.99
N ALA A 199 12.45 15.51 -13.83
CA ALA A 199 12.15 15.09 -15.19
C ALA A 199 11.08 13.99 -15.25
N ILE A 200 11.09 13.04 -14.33
CA ILE A 200 10.08 11.97 -14.23
C ILE A 200 8.80 12.49 -13.58
N MET A 201 8.93 13.33 -12.55
CA MET A 201 7.81 13.86 -11.77
C MET A 201 6.84 14.71 -12.62
N LEU A 202 7.40 15.50 -13.53
CA LEU A 202 6.64 16.44 -14.37
C LEU A 202 6.27 15.85 -15.74
N GLU A 203 6.77 14.67 -16.07
CA GLU A 203 6.49 14.02 -17.35
C GLU A 203 5.06 13.48 -17.43
N PRO A 204 4.47 13.48 -18.64
CA PRO A 204 3.20 12.82 -18.88
C PRO A 204 3.25 11.33 -18.62
N ILE A 205 2.20 10.84 -17.97
CA ILE A 205 1.98 9.40 -17.77
C ILE A 205 1.03 8.86 -18.82
N ILE A 206 1.28 7.63 -19.25
CA ILE A 206 0.37 6.89 -20.10
C ILE A 206 -0.23 5.79 -19.23
N LEU A 207 -1.51 5.94 -18.91
CA LEU A 207 -2.22 4.97 -18.10
C LEU A 207 -2.26 3.61 -18.82
N PRO A 208 -1.87 2.51 -18.15
CA PRO A 208 -2.10 1.16 -18.65
C PRO A 208 -3.58 0.98 -19.01
N LYS A 209 -3.85 0.30 -20.14
CA LYS A 209 -5.22 -0.10 -20.47
C LYS A 209 -5.73 -1.02 -19.36
N ALA A 210 -6.80 -0.62 -18.67
CA ALA A 210 -7.40 -1.45 -17.63
C ALA A 210 -7.84 -2.80 -18.22
N PRO A 211 -7.46 -3.95 -17.62
CA PRO A 211 -8.08 -5.21 -17.97
C PRO A 211 -9.58 -5.17 -17.58
N PRO A 212 -10.47 -5.79 -18.37
CA PRO A 212 -11.93 -5.60 -18.27
C PRO A 212 -12.60 -6.09 -16.98
N LEU A 213 -11.87 -6.66 -16.01
CA LEU A 213 -12.45 -7.39 -14.87
C LEU A 213 -12.51 -6.62 -13.53
N PHE A 214 -11.93 -5.42 -13.42
CA PHE A 214 -11.76 -4.75 -12.10
C PHE A 214 -12.61 -3.49 -11.87
N LEU A 215 -13.53 -3.16 -12.78
CA LEU A 215 -14.15 -1.83 -12.85
C LEU A 215 -15.14 -1.47 -11.73
N ASN A 216 -15.56 -2.39 -10.84
CA ASN A 216 -16.70 -2.15 -9.94
C ASN A 216 -16.44 -2.30 -8.43
N LEU A 217 -15.19 -2.31 -7.98
CA LEU A 217 -14.89 -2.34 -6.54
C LEU A 217 -14.25 -1.00 -6.08
N PRO A 218 -14.72 -0.40 -4.97
CA PRO A 218 -14.08 0.76 -4.40
C PRO A 218 -12.64 0.38 -3.94
N LEU A 219 -11.73 1.36 -3.98
CA LEU A 219 -10.41 1.21 -3.38
C LEU A 219 -10.54 1.89 -2.04
N LEU A 220 -10.21 1.20 -0.97
CA LEU A 220 -10.11 1.80 0.35
C LEU A 220 -8.79 1.37 1.07
N CYS A 221 -7.68 1.88 0.56
CA CYS A 221 -6.33 1.83 1.15
C CYS A 221 -6.21 1.77 2.67
N LEU A 222 -5.65 0.64 3.14
CA LEU A 222 -5.30 0.43 4.55
C LEU A 222 -3.94 -0.16 4.82
N ALA A 223 -3.20 -0.65 3.84
CA ALA A 223 -1.82 -1.01 4.16
C ALA A 223 -0.82 0.16 3.96
N LEU A 224 -1.34 1.32 3.53
CA LEU A 224 -0.73 2.63 3.78
C LEU A 224 -1.24 3.31 5.05
N SER A 225 -2.29 2.75 5.68
CA SER A 225 -2.88 3.33 6.88
C SER A 225 -1.97 3.32 8.04
#